data_AF-A0A1X7R8G3-F1
#
_entry.id   AF-A0A1X7R8G3-F1
#
_cell.length_a   1.000
_cell.length_b   1.000
_cell.length_c   1.000
_cell.angle_alpha   90.00
_cell.angle_beta   90.00
_cell.angle_gamma   90.00
#
_symmetry.space_group_name_H-M   'P 1'
#
loop_
_entity.id
_entity.type
_entity.pdbx_description
1 polymer ?
#
loop_
_entity_poly.entity_id
_entity_poly.type
_entity_poly.pdbx_seq_one_letter_code
_entity_poly.pdbx_strand_id
1 'polypeptide(L)'
;MIPLHRSFSTSGKILARTKFTIPKPPPPIRNNVRKPTQFTHHSNNLKITKPIPPTVLNIKCPDNHPLWQFFHEKKFLRSEEDLDLNGRSWSIPELRRKNFNDLHSLWYICLKERNILARETHLLEVSMGADAGPYMELADNIRDTMWKIRHVLSERDHAIKLTQTNFSKETKKFCDEFLIEFNDNSIYPINDPITWETLNRFQYAIFGISEIIEDNIIDRSFVDGIKFIANLKLKKLINNENELGKITDVGEAFVLFTAENNIDSINDAIKIVKELRINEKTVSRYDELQTVQNYIQQLTDASVNQEQSQPQ
;
A
#
# COMPACT_ATOMS: atom_id res chain seq x y z
N MET A 1 5.36 12.68 -87.05
CA MET A 1 5.83 12.97 -85.67
C MET A 1 7.34 13.09 -85.69
N ILE A 2 7.89 14.31 -85.60
CA ILE A 2 9.31 14.55 -85.26
C ILE A 2 9.33 15.77 -84.32
N PRO A 3 10.02 15.68 -83.18
CA PRO A 3 9.73 16.46 -81.97
C PRO A 3 10.35 17.87 -81.98
N LEU A 4 9.63 18.82 -81.38
CA LEU A 4 10.14 20.14 -81.03
C LEU A 4 11.15 20.02 -79.89
N HIS A 5 12.44 19.99 -80.22
CA HIS A 5 13.47 20.32 -79.23
C HIS A 5 13.49 21.84 -79.03
N ARG A 6 13.21 22.28 -77.79
CA ARG A 6 13.51 23.64 -77.31
C ARG A 6 15.01 23.88 -77.46
N SER A 7 15.43 24.40 -78.60
CA SER A 7 16.73 25.04 -78.73
C SER A 7 16.60 26.42 -78.09
N PHE A 8 17.36 26.65 -77.03
CA PHE A 8 17.55 27.99 -76.50
C PHE A 8 18.06 28.88 -77.63
N SER A 9 17.34 29.96 -77.91
CA SER A 9 17.75 30.94 -78.91
C SER A 9 19.11 31.51 -78.53
N THR A 10 20.16 31.01 -79.18
CA THR A 10 21.53 31.51 -79.12
C THR A 10 21.71 32.81 -79.92
N SER A 11 20.64 33.61 -80.04
CA SER A 11 20.65 34.89 -80.75
C SER A 11 21.11 36.06 -79.86
N GLY A 12 21.42 35.81 -78.59
CA GLY A 12 22.18 36.75 -77.77
C GLY A 12 23.66 36.64 -78.14
N LYS A 13 24.26 37.69 -78.71
CA LYS A 13 25.71 37.74 -78.99
C LYS A 13 26.47 37.33 -77.72
N ILE A 14 27.17 36.19 -77.77
CA ILE A 14 28.06 35.70 -76.71
C ILE A 14 29.25 36.66 -76.64
N LEU A 15 29.08 37.75 -75.89
CA LEU A 15 30.14 38.72 -75.65
C LEU A 15 31.03 38.16 -74.53
N ALA A 16 31.97 37.31 -74.91
CA ALA A 16 33.03 36.86 -74.01
C ALA A 16 33.96 38.04 -73.68
N ARG A 17 34.48 38.07 -72.45
CA ARG A 17 35.56 38.99 -72.07
C ARG A 17 36.79 38.67 -72.93
N THR A 18 37.30 39.64 -73.67
CA THR A 18 38.49 39.48 -74.53
C THR A 18 39.59 40.43 -74.06
N LYS A 19 40.78 40.34 -74.66
CA LYS A 19 41.86 41.33 -74.45
C LYS A 19 41.42 42.77 -74.76
N PHE A 20 40.39 42.95 -75.58
CA PHE A 20 39.90 44.25 -76.05
C PHE A 20 38.59 44.71 -75.38
N THR A 21 37.98 43.89 -74.50
CA THR A 21 36.77 44.32 -73.79
C THR A 21 37.10 45.37 -72.74
N ILE A 22 36.60 46.58 -72.97
CA ILE A 22 36.73 47.71 -72.06
C ILE A 22 35.90 47.42 -70.80
N PRO A 23 36.44 47.62 -69.59
CA PRO A 23 35.68 47.44 -68.35
C PRO A 23 34.46 48.36 -68.34
N LYS A 24 33.30 47.83 -67.94
CA LYS A 24 32.09 48.63 -67.78
C LYS A 24 32.35 49.73 -66.75
N PRO A 25 31.82 50.95 -66.97
CA PRO A 25 31.90 52.00 -65.96
C PRO A 25 31.15 51.55 -64.70
N PRO A 26 31.58 52.01 -63.51
CA PRO A 26 30.82 51.77 -62.29
C PRO A 26 29.43 52.42 -62.41
N PRO A 27 28.41 51.87 -61.70
CA PRO A 27 27.09 52.49 -61.68
C PRO A 27 27.18 53.93 -61.12
N PRO A 28 26.31 54.84 -61.57
CA PRO A 28 26.34 56.22 -61.11
C PRO A 28 26.06 56.29 -59.60
N ILE A 29 26.85 57.10 -58.89
CA ILE A 29 26.69 57.35 -57.46
C ILE A 29 25.34 58.06 -57.25
N ARG A 30 24.56 57.62 -56.26
CA ARG A 30 23.29 58.28 -55.91
C ARG A 30 23.57 59.58 -55.15
N ASN A 31 23.07 60.70 -55.63
CA ASN A 31 23.27 62.01 -54.99
C ASN A 31 22.52 62.14 -53.65
N ASN A 32 21.34 61.51 -53.51
CA ASN A 32 20.51 61.55 -52.30
C ASN A 32 20.35 60.16 -51.68
N VAL A 33 21.37 59.69 -50.97
CA VAL A 33 21.28 58.43 -50.20
C VAL A 33 20.58 58.70 -48.86
N ARG A 34 19.54 57.93 -48.53
CA ARG A 34 18.89 58.00 -47.22
C ARG A 34 19.89 57.58 -46.14
N LYS A 35 19.98 58.34 -45.05
CA LYS A 35 20.83 57.97 -43.91
C LYS A 35 20.40 56.59 -43.38
N PRO A 36 21.35 55.73 -42.97
CA PRO A 36 21.01 54.46 -42.36
C PRO A 36 20.26 54.70 -41.05
N THR A 37 19.34 53.79 -40.70
CA THR A 37 18.59 53.84 -39.45
C THR A 37 19.45 53.54 -38.23
N GLN A 38 20.48 52.70 -38.38
CA GLN A 38 21.46 52.40 -37.33
C GLN A 38 22.79 53.08 -37.66
N PHE A 39 23.30 53.88 -36.72
CA PHE A 39 24.59 54.57 -36.85
C PHE A 39 25.71 53.88 -36.09
N THR A 40 25.41 53.19 -34.98
CA THR A 40 26.39 52.49 -34.14
C THR A 40 26.21 50.98 -34.26
N HIS A 41 27.28 50.28 -34.66
CA HIS A 41 27.28 48.83 -34.83
C HIS A 41 28.01 48.15 -33.67
N HIS A 42 28.91 47.22 -33.96
CA HIS A 42 29.71 46.51 -32.96
C HIS A 42 30.80 47.42 -32.36
N SER A 43 31.26 47.10 -31.16
CA SER A 43 32.45 47.74 -30.60
C SER A 43 33.70 47.29 -31.35
N ASN A 44 34.50 48.24 -31.84
CA ASN A 44 35.73 47.96 -32.59
C ASN A 44 36.86 47.32 -31.72
N ASN A 45 36.65 47.24 -30.40
CA ASN A 45 37.61 46.69 -29.43
C ASN A 45 37.19 45.29 -28.91
N LEU A 46 36.33 44.56 -29.63
CA LEU A 46 36.03 43.17 -29.29
C LEU A 46 37.27 42.31 -29.52
N LYS A 47 37.63 41.50 -28.53
CA LYS A 47 38.74 40.56 -28.60
C LYS A 47 38.19 39.16 -28.42
N ILE A 48 38.62 38.22 -29.25
CA ILE A 48 38.23 36.82 -29.12
C ILE A 48 38.90 36.27 -27.85
N THR A 49 38.10 36.08 -26.81
CA THR A 49 38.53 35.45 -25.57
C THR A 49 38.41 33.94 -25.66
N LYS A 50 39.25 33.23 -24.92
CA LYS A 50 39.11 31.77 -24.79
C LYS A 50 37.76 31.44 -24.11
N PRO A 51 37.14 30.29 -24.43
CA PRO A 51 35.94 29.83 -23.72
C PRO A 51 36.21 29.68 -22.22
N ILE A 52 35.23 30.03 -21.39
CA ILE A 52 35.30 29.88 -19.93
C ILE A 52 34.66 28.53 -19.59
N PRO A 53 35.43 27.52 -19.11
CA PRO A 53 34.86 26.22 -18.79
C PRO A 53 33.94 26.31 -17.56
N PRO A 54 32.82 25.58 -17.54
CA PRO A 54 31.95 25.52 -16.37
C PRO A 54 32.70 24.85 -15.21
N THR A 55 32.53 25.39 -13.99
CA THR A 55 33.22 24.92 -12.79
C THR A 55 32.21 24.34 -11.79
N VAL A 56 32.54 23.19 -11.19
CA VAL A 56 31.70 22.49 -10.19
C VAL A 56 31.45 23.32 -8.94
N LEU A 57 32.34 24.27 -8.61
CA LEU A 57 32.21 25.20 -7.48
C LEU A 57 30.92 26.04 -7.50
N ASN A 58 30.30 26.20 -8.67
CA ASN A 58 29.02 26.91 -8.81
C ASN A 58 27.84 26.08 -8.29
N ILE A 59 27.98 24.76 -8.18
CA ILE A 59 26.92 23.82 -7.81
C ILE A 59 27.15 23.33 -6.38
N LYS A 60 26.12 23.42 -5.53
CA LYS A 60 26.12 22.87 -4.17
C LYS A 60 25.30 21.59 -4.15
N CYS A 61 25.95 20.43 -4.28
CA CYS A 61 25.28 19.14 -4.19
C CYS A 61 25.00 18.80 -2.71
N PRO A 62 23.73 18.59 -2.30
CA PRO A 62 23.42 18.23 -0.93
C PRO A 62 23.91 16.81 -0.64
N ASP A 63 24.31 16.58 0.62
CA ASP A 63 24.82 15.28 1.04
C ASP A 63 23.71 14.21 1.11
N ASN A 64 22.49 14.61 1.49
CA ASN A 64 21.29 13.79 1.47
C ASN A 64 20.51 13.94 0.15
N HIS A 65 21.21 13.78 -0.98
CA HIS A 65 20.57 13.74 -2.29
C HIS A 65 19.92 12.36 -2.52
N PRO A 66 18.67 12.25 -2.99
CA PRO A 66 17.98 10.96 -3.15
C PRO A 66 18.67 10.00 -4.13
N LEU A 67 19.44 10.52 -5.09
CA LEU A 67 20.23 9.66 -5.99
C LEU A 67 21.36 8.91 -5.29
N TRP A 68 21.80 9.34 -4.10
CA TRP A 68 22.78 8.56 -3.31
C TRP A 68 22.24 7.21 -2.88
N GLN A 69 20.92 7.01 -2.87
CA GLN A 69 20.30 5.73 -2.55
C GLN A 69 20.58 4.64 -3.61
N PHE A 70 21.08 5.00 -4.80
CA PHE A 70 21.55 4.04 -5.81
C PHE A 70 23.01 3.60 -5.61
N PHE A 71 23.66 4.09 -4.57
CA PHE A 71 25.04 3.80 -4.24
C PHE A 71 25.10 3.20 -2.84
N HIS A 72 25.97 2.22 -2.66
CA HIS A 72 26.26 1.70 -1.33
C HIS A 72 27.30 2.60 -0.66
N GLU A 73 26.98 3.20 0.49
CA GLU A 73 27.89 4.08 1.27
C GLU A 73 28.55 5.22 0.45
N LYS A 74 27.88 5.72 -0.59
CA LYS A 74 28.43 6.70 -1.55
C LYS A 74 29.70 6.24 -2.27
N LYS A 75 30.00 4.94 -2.25
CA LYS A 75 31.07 4.31 -3.05
C LYS A 75 30.62 4.17 -4.49
N PHE A 76 31.54 4.40 -5.43
CA PHE A 76 31.24 4.27 -6.86
C PHE A 76 30.95 2.81 -7.25
N LEU A 77 31.69 1.87 -6.66
CA LEU A 77 31.59 0.43 -6.81
C LEU A 77 32.02 -0.20 -5.46
N ARG A 78 31.30 -1.22 -4.99
CA ARG A 78 31.72 -2.03 -3.83
C ARG A 78 32.93 -2.90 -4.15
N SER A 79 33.83 -3.08 -3.19
CA SER A 79 34.86 -4.13 -3.26
C SER A 79 34.25 -5.51 -3.00
N GLU A 80 34.94 -6.59 -3.37
CA GLU A 80 34.49 -7.96 -3.05
C GLU A 80 34.33 -8.19 -1.54
N GLU A 81 35.18 -7.57 -0.72
CA GLU A 81 35.09 -7.61 0.75
C GLU A 81 33.84 -6.92 1.30
N ASP A 82 33.30 -5.92 0.58
CA ASP A 82 32.09 -5.18 0.94
C ASP A 82 30.81 -5.91 0.47
N LEU A 83 30.93 -6.95 -0.35
CA LEU A 83 29.79 -7.74 -0.81
C LEU A 83 29.39 -8.76 0.24
N ASP A 84 28.09 -8.82 0.55
CA ASP A 84 27.55 -9.86 1.43
C ASP A 84 27.36 -11.17 0.66
N LEU A 85 28.46 -11.91 0.49
CA LEU A 85 28.47 -13.24 -0.12
C LEU A 85 28.07 -14.35 0.86
N ASN A 86 28.04 -14.05 2.16
CA ASN A 86 27.72 -15.00 3.22
C ASN A 86 26.21 -15.10 3.49
N GLY A 87 25.44 -14.11 3.03
CA GLY A 87 24.00 -14.06 3.17
C GLY A 87 23.27 -15.21 2.48
N ARG A 88 22.09 -15.56 3.03
CA ARG A 88 21.17 -16.56 2.45
C ARG A 88 19.87 -15.89 2.01
N SER A 89 19.30 -16.34 0.89
CA SER A 89 17.95 -15.94 0.49
C SER A 89 16.90 -16.45 1.50
N TRP A 90 15.89 -15.64 1.84
CA TRP A 90 14.77 -16.01 2.72
C TRP A 90 14.11 -17.33 2.31
N SER A 91 13.67 -18.12 3.30
CA SER A 91 12.92 -19.36 3.07
C SER A 91 11.40 -19.11 3.07
N ILE A 92 10.64 -19.90 2.31
CA ILE A 92 9.18 -19.78 2.23
C ILE A 92 8.52 -19.90 3.62
N PRO A 93 8.86 -20.89 4.48
CA PRO A 93 8.25 -21.03 5.80
C PRO A 93 8.52 -19.84 6.73
N GLU A 94 9.67 -19.17 6.59
CA GLU A 94 10.01 -17.98 7.37
C GLU A 94 9.11 -16.81 6.96
N LEU A 95 8.92 -16.62 5.65
CA LEU A 95 8.07 -15.57 5.10
C LEU A 95 6.59 -15.78 5.42
N ARG A 96 6.13 -17.04 5.56
CA ARG A 96 4.75 -17.37 5.98
C ARG A 96 4.38 -16.87 7.37
N ARG A 97 5.35 -16.53 8.23
CA ARG A 97 5.07 -15.99 9.58
C ARG A 97 5.07 -14.46 9.63
N LYS A 98 5.42 -13.78 8.53
CA LYS A 98 5.50 -12.32 8.47
C LYS A 98 4.17 -11.68 8.07
N ASN A 99 3.88 -10.51 8.61
CA ASN A 99 2.68 -9.74 8.26
C ASN A 99 2.78 -9.21 6.81
N PHE A 100 1.71 -8.62 6.28
CA PHE A 100 1.70 -8.08 4.91
C PHE A 100 2.63 -6.86 4.75
N ASN A 101 2.61 -5.92 5.70
CA ASN A 101 3.39 -4.67 5.63
C ASN A 101 4.90 -4.91 5.67
N ASP A 102 5.36 -5.87 6.46
CA ASP A 102 6.74 -6.32 6.57
C ASP A 102 7.19 -6.95 5.26
N LEU A 103 6.37 -7.83 4.67
CA LEU A 103 6.68 -8.43 3.37
C LEU A 103 6.75 -7.39 2.26
N HIS A 104 5.87 -6.39 2.29
CA HIS A 104 5.88 -5.28 1.34
C HIS A 104 7.11 -4.37 1.52
N SER A 105 7.48 -4.09 2.76
CA SER A 105 8.69 -3.33 3.09
C SER A 105 9.95 -4.09 2.66
N LEU A 106 10.01 -5.39 2.97
CA LEU A 106 11.10 -6.28 2.56
C LEU A 106 11.22 -6.34 1.03
N TRP A 107 10.10 -6.43 0.30
CA TRP A 107 10.09 -6.40 -1.16
C TRP A 107 10.76 -5.13 -1.70
N TYR A 108 10.46 -3.96 -1.15
CA TYR A 108 11.09 -2.71 -1.58
C TYR A 108 12.56 -2.60 -1.18
N ILE A 109 12.96 -3.16 -0.04
CA ILE A 109 14.37 -3.26 0.33
C ILE A 109 15.12 -4.12 -0.70
N CYS A 110 14.58 -5.29 -1.05
CA CYS A 110 15.13 -6.16 -2.09
C CYS A 110 15.21 -5.45 -3.45
N LEU A 111 14.16 -4.70 -3.83
CA LEU A 111 14.13 -3.94 -5.08
C LEU A 111 15.19 -2.83 -5.11
N LYS A 112 15.38 -2.11 -3.99
CA LYS A 112 16.42 -1.08 -3.87
C LYS A 112 17.81 -1.69 -4.02
N GLU A 113 18.09 -2.77 -3.30
CA GLU A 113 19.39 -3.45 -3.37
C GLU A 113 19.66 -3.99 -4.78
N ARG A 114 18.65 -4.56 -5.43
CA ARG A 114 18.76 -5.02 -6.82
C ARG A 114 19.05 -3.88 -7.80
N ASN A 115 18.52 -2.68 -7.58
CA ASN A 115 18.83 -1.51 -8.41
C ASN A 115 20.28 -1.04 -8.22
N ILE A 116 20.81 -1.11 -6.99
CA ILE A 116 22.22 -0.82 -6.70
C ILE A 116 23.11 -1.83 -7.43
N LEU A 117 22.84 -3.12 -7.26
CA LEU A 117 23.57 -4.21 -7.92
C LEU A 117 23.49 -4.11 -9.44
N ALA A 118 22.32 -3.83 -10.02
CA ALA A 118 22.17 -3.68 -11.46
C ALA A 118 23.05 -2.55 -12.03
N ARG A 119 23.21 -1.44 -11.31
CA ARG A 119 24.14 -0.38 -11.68
C ARG A 119 25.60 -0.86 -11.64
N GLU A 120 25.98 -1.55 -10.58
CA GLU A 120 27.34 -2.06 -10.38
C GLU A 120 27.72 -3.12 -11.42
N THR A 121 26.85 -4.12 -11.63
CA THR A 121 26.99 -5.14 -12.68
C THR A 121 27.14 -4.50 -14.06
N HIS A 122 26.28 -3.54 -14.41
CA HIS A 122 26.36 -2.86 -15.71
C HIS A 122 27.68 -2.10 -15.89
N LEU A 123 28.17 -1.43 -14.84
CA LEU A 123 29.46 -0.74 -14.89
C LEU A 123 30.63 -1.71 -15.07
N LEU A 124 30.61 -2.85 -14.38
CA LEU A 124 31.64 -3.89 -14.50
C LEU A 124 31.68 -4.50 -15.90
N GLU A 125 30.52 -4.92 -16.42
CA GLU A 125 30.44 -5.57 -17.73
C GLU A 125 30.74 -4.61 -18.88
N VAL A 126 30.12 -3.43 -18.88
CA VAL A 126 30.14 -2.52 -20.04
C VAL A 126 31.32 -1.56 -20.00
N SER A 127 31.63 -0.99 -18.83
CA SER A 127 32.68 0.02 -18.72
C SER A 127 34.05 -0.56 -18.43
N MET A 128 34.12 -1.64 -17.64
CA MET A 128 35.40 -2.21 -17.18
C MET A 128 35.76 -3.53 -17.88
N GLY A 129 34.78 -4.23 -18.47
CA GLY A 129 34.98 -5.56 -19.04
C GLY A 129 35.45 -6.60 -18.01
N ALA A 130 35.08 -6.40 -16.74
CA ALA A 130 35.45 -7.27 -15.62
C ALA A 130 34.34 -8.28 -15.33
N ASP A 131 34.68 -9.34 -14.61
CA ASP A 131 33.70 -10.35 -14.20
C ASP A 131 32.74 -9.77 -13.14
N ALA A 132 31.44 -9.88 -13.39
CA ALA A 132 30.37 -9.43 -12.51
C ALA A 132 29.65 -10.58 -11.79
N GLY A 133 30.15 -11.81 -11.91
CA GLY A 133 29.57 -13.02 -11.33
C GLY A 133 29.09 -12.88 -9.89
N PRO A 134 29.92 -12.43 -8.92
CA PRO A 134 29.52 -12.29 -7.53
C PRO A 134 28.32 -11.34 -7.30
N TYR A 135 28.24 -10.25 -8.08
CA TYR A 135 27.14 -9.29 -8.01
C TYR A 135 25.84 -9.89 -8.58
N MET A 136 25.96 -10.68 -9.66
CA MET A 136 24.84 -11.36 -10.28
C MET A 136 24.27 -12.46 -9.37
N GLU A 137 25.14 -13.26 -8.74
CA GLU A 137 24.73 -14.29 -7.78
C GLU A 137 23.95 -13.69 -6.59
N LEU A 138 24.43 -12.56 -6.06
CA LEU A 138 23.71 -11.83 -5.01
C LEU A 138 22.36 -11.29 -5.51
N ALA A 139 22.33 -10.76 -6.74
CA ALA A 139 21.10 -10.27 -7.35
C ALA A 139 20.07 -11.39 -7.57
N ASP A 140 20.52 -12.59 -7.95
CA ASP A 140 19.67 -13.77 -8.10
C ASP A 140 19.16 -14.30 -6.76
N ASN A 141 20.01 -14.32 -5.72
CA ASN A 141 19.59 -14.62 -4.35
C ASN A 141 18.47 -13.66 -3.88
N ILE A 142 18.61 -12.37 -4.14
CA ILE A 142 17.58 -11.37 -3.84
C ILE A 142 16.32 -11.62 -4.66
N ARG A 143 16.46 -11.92 -5.95
CA ARG A 143 15.33 -12.25 -6.84
C ARG A 143 14.54 -13.47 -6.34
N ASP A 144 15.23 -14.49 -5.83
CA ASP A 144 14.59 -15.65 -5.22
C ASP A 144 13.75 -15.25 -4.01
N THR A 145 14.24 -14.35 -3.15
CA THR A 145 13.43 -13.85 -2.02
C THR A 145 12.16 -13.16 -2.50
N MET A 146 12.26 -12.32 -3.54
CA MET A 146 11.11 -11.62 -4.12
C MET A 146 10.09 -12.64 -4.67
N TRP A 147 10.53 -13.62 -5.46
CA TRP A 147 9.63 -14.65 -5.96
C TRP A 147 8.96 -15.44 -4.83
N LYS A 148 9.69 -15.80 -3.77
CA LYS A 148 9.13 -16.48 -2.59
C LYS A 148 8.11 -15.63 -1.85
N ILE A 149 8.32 -14.32 -1.73
CA ILE A 149 7.33 -13.38 -1.17
C ILE A 149 6.04 -13.42 -2.00
N ARG A 150 6.16 -13.33 -3.34
CA ARG A 150 5.00 -13.41 -4.24
C ARG A 150 4.26 -14.76 -4.10
N HIS A 151 5.01 -15.85 -3.98
CA HIS A 151 4.44 -17.18 -3.75
C HIS A 151 3.61 -17.23 -2.46
N VAL A 152 4.18 -16.78 -1.33
CA VAL A 152 3.49 -16.79 -0.02
C VAL A 152 2.24 -15.90 -0.04
N LEU A 153 2.29 -14.74 -0.69
CA LEU A 153 1.11 -13.87 -0.81
C LEU A 153 0.00 -14.54 -1.61
N SER A 154 0.33 -15.21 -2.72
CA SER A 154 -0.64 -15.96 -3.52
C SER A 154 -1.20 -17.18 -2.77
N GLU A 155 -0.33 -17.93 -2.06
CA GLU A 155 -0.70 -19.07 -1.22
C GLU A 155 -1.71 -18.64 -0.14
N ARG A 156 -1.47 -17.50 0.52
CA ARG A 156 -2.37 -16.94 1.54
C ARG A 156 -3.71 -16.50 0.98
N ASP A 157 -3.72 -15.78 -0.14
CA ASP A 157 -4.97 -15.35 -0.79
C ASP A 157 -5.81 -16.57 -1.21
N HIS A 158 -5.17 -17.60 -1.78
CA HIS A 158 -5.84 -18.86 -2.08
C HIS A 158 -6.37 -19.56 -0.83
N ALA A 159 -5.60 -19.62 0.25
CA ALA A 159 -6.04 -20.21 1.52
C ALA A 159 -7.27 -19.48 2.08
N ILE A 160 -7.27 -18.14 2.07
CA ILE A 160 -8.41 -17.33 2.52
C ILE A 160 -9.65 -17.60 1.68
N LYS A 161 -9.52 -17.62 0.35
CA LYS A 161 -10.65 -17.93 -0.55
C LYS A 161 -11.20 -19.33 -0.30
N LEU A 162 -10.32 -20.33 -0.17
CA LEU A 162 -10.73 -21.70 0.15
C LEU A 162 -11.48 -21.75 1.48
N THR A 163 -10.95 -21.10 2.53
CA THR A 163 -11.62 -20.98 3.82
C THR A 163 -13.00 -20.36 3.64
N GLN A 164 -13.14 -19.19 3.00
CA GLN A 164 -14.43 -18.54 2.79
C GLN A 164 -15.46 -19.45 2.09
N THR A 165 -15.04 -20.21 1.08
CA THR A 165 -15.94 -21.13 0.36
C THR A 165 -16.39 -22.34 1.19
N ASN A 166 -15.51 -22.88 2.03
CA ASN A 166 -15.81 -24.03 2.89
C ASN A 166 -16.50 -23.61 4.19
N PHE A 167 -16.22 -22.40 4.66
CA PHE A 167 -16.64 -21.88 5.95
C PHE A 167 -18.15 -21.93 6.11
N SER A 168 -18.93 -21.50 5.11
CA SER A 168 -20.41 -21.53 5.20
C SER A 168 -21.01 -22.91 5.53
N LYS A 169 -20.31 -24.01 5.20
CA LYS A 169 -20.75 -25.39 5.49
C LYS A 169 -20.30 -25.87 6.87
N GLU A 170 -19.10 -25.45 7.30
CA GLU A 170 -18.44 -25.96 8.49
C GLU A 170 -18.62 -25.05 9.72
N THR A 171 -19.08 -23.80 9.53
CA THR A 171 -19.30 -22.81 10.59
C THR A 171 -20.04 -23.38 11.79
N LYS A 172 -21.18 -24.03 11.54
CA LYS A 172 -22.03 -24.58 12.61
C LYS A 172 -21.28 -25.63 13.43
N LYS A 173 -20.61 -26.57 12.76
CA LYS A 173 -19.82 -27.63 13.43
C LYS A 173 -18.70 -27.02 14.27
N PHE A 174 -17.98 -26.06 13.71
CA PHE A 174 -16.90 -25.36 14.40
C PHE A 174 -17.42 -24.58 15.63
N CYS A 175 -18.56 -23.90 15.50
CA CYS A 175 -19.20 -23.20 16.61
C CYS A 175 -19.68 -24.17 17.69
N ASP A 176 -20.23 -25.33 17.31
CA ASP A 176 -20.69 -26.35 18.25
C ASP A 176 -19.51 -27.01 18.98
N GLU A 177 -18.41 -27.30 18.29
CA GLU A 177 -17.16 -27.78 18.87
C GLU A 177 -16.59 -26.78 19.87
N PHE A 178 -16.52 -25.49 19.49
CA PHE A 178 -16.09 -24.42 20.38
C PHE A 178 -17.02 -24.26 21.59
N LEU A 179 -18.34 -24.39 21.42
CA LEU A 179 -19.29 -24.34 22.53
C LEU A 179 -19.04 -25.47 23.53
N ILE A 180 -18.72 -26.68 23.06
CA ILE A 180 -18.44 -27.81 23.94
C ILE A 180 -17.15 -27.55 24.73
N GLU A 181 -16.08 -27.15 24.04
CA GLU A 181 -14.79 -26.87 24.66
C GLU A 181 -14.86 -25.70 25.65
N PHE A 182 -15.51 -24.59 25.26
CA PHE A 182 -15.58 -23.38 26.06
C PHE A 182 -16.44 -23.53 27.32
N ASN A 183 -17.50 -24.35 27.28
CA ASN A 183 -18.32 -24.63 28.47
C ASN A 183 -17.66 -25.60 29.45
N ASP A 184 -16.59 -26.29 29.04
CA ASP A 184 -15.82 -27.13 29.95
C ASP A 184 -15.00 -26.26 30.92
N ASN A 185 -15.48 -26.18 32.16
CA ASN A 185 -14.83 -25.43 33.23
C ASN A 185 -13.45 -25.99 33.61
N SER A 186 -13.14 -27.24 33.24
CA SER A 186 -11.79 -27.82 33.42
C SER A 186 -10.77 -27.18 32.48
N ILE A 187 -11.19 -26.77 31.28
CA ILE A 187 -10.33 -26.20 30.24
C ILE A 187 -10.29 -24.68 30.38
N TYR A 188 -11.46 -24.05 30.54
CA TYR A 188 -11.59 -22.60 30.63
C TYR A 188 -12.35 -22.18 31.91
N PRO A 189 -11.65 -21.94 33.03
CA PRO A 189 -12.25 -21.48 34.27
C PRO A 189 -12.87 -20.07 34.18
N ILE A 190 -14.02 -19.87 34.82
CA ILE A 190 -14.77 -18.59 34.77
C ILE A 190 -13.95 -17.38 35.24
N ASN A 191 -13.14 -17.57 36.28
CA ASN A 191 -12.40 -16.48 36.93
C ASN A 191 -11.11 -16.09 36.18
N ASP A 192 -10.71 -16.86 35.16
CA ASP A 192 -9.45 -16.65 34.46
C ASP A 192 -9.63 -15.65 33.30
N PRO A 193 -8.84 -14.56 33.24
CA PRO A 193 -9.00 -13.52 32.21
C PRO A 193 -8.70 -14.05 30.80
N ILE A 194 -7.80 -15.03 30.68
CA ILE A 194 -7.42 -15.67 29.42
C ILE A 194 -8.64 -16.28 28.73
N THR A 195 -9.61 -16.78 29.49
CA THR A 195 -10.82 -17.39 28.91
C THR A 195 -11.64 -16.36 28.14
N TRP A 196 -11.82 -15.17 28.70
CA TRP A 196 -12.55 -14.10 28.03
C TRP A 196 -11.75 -13.49 26.88
N GLU A 197 -10.42 -13.43 26.97
CA GLU A 197 -9.57 -13.10 25.81
C GLU A 197 -9.71 -14.13 24.68
N THR A 198 -9.78 -15.43 24.99
CA THR A 198 -9.99 -16.46 23.96
C THR A 198 -11.35 -16.28 23.28
N LEU A 199 -12.38 -15.91 24.04
CA LEU A 199 -13.68 -15.57 23.49
C LEU A 199 -13.57 -14.35 22.57
N ASN A 200 -12.91 -13.26 22.97
CA ASN A 200 -12.74 -12.07 22.13
C ASN A 200 -11.98 -12.40 20.83
N ARG A 201 -10.94 -13.24 20.89
CA ARG A 201 -10.21 -13.71 19.70
C ARG A 201 -11.11 -14.53 18.79
N PHE A 202 -11.94 -15.40 19.35
CA PHE A 202 -12.93 -16.18 18.60
C PHE A 202 -13.97 -15.28 17.93
N GLN A 203 -14.48 -14.27 18.66
CA GLN A 203 -15.45 -13.29 18.17
C GLN A 203 -14.91 -12.54 16.95
N TYR A 204 -13.67 -12.03 17.05
CA TYR A 204 -13.01 -11.35 15.95
C TYR A 204 -12.77 -12.28 14.76
N ALA A 205 -12.29 -13.50 15.02
CA ALA A 205 -11.95 -14.45 13.96
C ALA A 205 -13.15 -14.94 13.14
N ILE A 206 -14.31 -15.13 13.79
CA ILE A 206 -15.50 -15.76 13.18
C ILE A 206 -16.53 -14.72 12.73
N PHE A 207 -16.82 -13.75 13.59
CA PHE A 207 -17.89 -12.78 13.35
C PHE A 207 -17.37 -11.39 12.96
N GLY A 208 -16.06 -11.13 13.11
CA GLY A 208 -15.47 -9.82 12.87
C GLY A 208 -15.81 -8.80 13.96
N ILE A 209 -16.23 -9.26 15.14
CA ILE A 209 -16.53 -8.39 16.28
C ILE A 209 -15.21 -8.04 16.97
N SER A 210 -14.83 -6.78 16.89
CA SER A 210 -13.67 -6.21 17.59
C SER A 210 -14.09 -5.61 18.93
N GLU A 211 -13.13 -5.45 19.85
CA GLU A 211 -13.33 -4.82 21.16
C GLU A 211 -13.61 -3.32 21.02
N ILE A 212 -13.09 -2.69 19.97
CA ILE A 212 -13.29 -1.28 19.68
C ILE A 212 -14.63 -1.14 18.95
N ILE A 213 -15.59 -0.52 19.63
CA ILE A 213 -16.97 -0.41 19.14
C ILE A 213 -17.05 0.29 17.77
N GLU A 214 -16.18 1.28 17.54
CA GLU A 214 -16.18 2.12 16.33
C GLU A 214 -15.74 1.39 15.05
N ASP A 215 -14.89 0.37 15.18
CA ASP A 215 -14.33 -0.37 14.04
C ASP A 215 -15.29 -1.46 13.52
N ASN A 216 -16.38 -1.72 14.24
CA ASN A 216 -17.28 -2.83 13.96
C ASN A 216 -18.22 -2.54 12.79
N ILE A 217 -18.17 -3.41 11.77
CA ILE A 217 -19.10 -3.40 10.65
C ILE A 217 -20.36 -4.19 11.04
N ILE A 218 -21.52 -3.53 10.98
CA ILE A 218 -22.80 -4.10 11.40
C ILE A 218 -23.41 -4.91 10.27
N ASP A 219 -22.96 -6.17 10.17
CA ASP A 219 -23.45 -7.14 9.20
C ASP A 219 -24.35 -8.21 9.83
N ARG A 220 -24.92 -9.09 9.01
CA ARG A 220 -25.69 -10.24 9.52
C ARG A 220 -24.84 -11.19 10.36
N SER A 221 -23.56 -11.36 10.02
CA SER A 221 -22.60 -12.14 10.82
C SER A 221 -22.41 -11.53 12.21
N PHE A 222 -22.38 -10.20 12.31
CA PHE A 222 -22.27 -9.49 13.58
C PHE A 222 -23.50 -9.79 14.47
N VAL A 223 -24.70 -9.70 13.92
CA VAL A 223 -25.96 -10.02 14.62
C VAL A 223 -25.99 -11.49 15.06
N ASP A 224 -25.61 -12.42 14.17
CA ASP A 224 -25.54 -13.85 14.49
C ASP A 224 -24.50 -14.11 15.60
N GLY A 225 -23.38 -13.38 15.59
CA GLY A 225 -22.35 -13.39 16.61
C GLY A 225 -22.86 -12.93 17.97
N ILE A 226 -23.57 -11.81 18.04
CA ILE A 226 -24.19 -11.32 19.28
C ILE A 226 -25.13 -12.38 19.87
N LYS A 227 -26.00 -12.97 19.05
CA LYS A 227 -26.92 -14.04 19.48
C LYS A 227 -26.16 -15.26 19.99
N PHE A 228 -25.09 -15.65 19.30
CA PHE A 228 -24.26 -16.78 19.69
C PHE A 228 -23.58 -16.53 21.04
N ILE A 229 -22.96 -15.37 21.22
CA ILE A 229 -22.23 -14.99 22.43
C ILE A 229 -23.19 -14.85 23.62
N ALA A 230 -24.37 -14.25 23.43
CA ALA A 230 -25.36 -14.13 24.49
C ALA A 230 -25.79 -15.51 25.02
N ASN A 231 -26.07 -16.45 24.11
CA ASN A 231 -26.41 -17.82 24.50
C ASN A 231 -25.23 -18.54 25.18
N LEU A 232 -24.00 -18.30 24.72
CA LEU A 232 -22.80 -18.87 25.30
C LEU A 232 -22.54 -18.32 26.72
N LYS A 233 -22.64 -16.99 26.93
CA LYS A 233 -22.50 -16.35 28.24
C LYS A 233 -23.53 -16.89 29.23
N LEU A 234 -24.79 -17.01 28.80
CA LEU A 234 -25.84 -17.60 29.61
C LEU A 234 -25.51 -19.03 30.01
N LYS A 235 -25.14 -19.88 29.04
CA LYS A 235 -24.84 -21.30 29.30
C LYS A 235 -23.64 -21.48 30.23
N LYS A 236 -22.60 -20.65 30.10
CA LYS A 236 -21.39 -20.77 30.92
C LYS A 236 -21.56 -20.26 32.34
N LEU A 237 -22.21 -19.11 32.52
CA LEU A 237 -22.31 -18.45 33.82
C LEU A 237 -23.55 -18.89 34.61
N ILE A 238 -24.61 -19.32 33.92
CA ILE A 238 -25.86 -19.78 34.53
C ILE A 238 -26.11 -21.21 34.07
N ASN A 239 -25.64 -22.14 34.89
CA ASN A 239 -25.80 -23.58 34.68
C ASN A 239 -27.29 -24.05 34.76
N ASN A 240 -28.21 -23.15 35.12
CA ASN A 240 -29.64 -23.43 35.25
C ASN A 240 -30.37 -23.12 33.95
N GLU A 241 -30.56 -24.12 33.09
CA GLU A 241 -31.20 -24.02 31.77
C GLU A 241 -32.67 -23.52 31.76
N ASN A 242 -33.28 -23.23 32.92
CA ASN A 242 -34.74 -23.20 33.06
C ASN A 242 -35.43 -21.82 33.06
N GLU A 243 -34.73 -20.68 33.12
CA GLU A 243 -35.45 -19.39 33.27
C GLU A 243 -35.74 -18.62 31.97
N LEU A 244 -34.87 -18.65 30.95
CA LEU A 244 -35.02 -17.80 29.75
C LEU A 244 -35.10 -18.56 28.41
N GLY A 245 -34.76 -19.85 28.36
CA GLY A 245 -34.63 -20.60 27.11
C GLY A 245 -33.56 -20.01 26.18
N LYS A 246 -33.53 -20.45 24.92
CA LYS A 246 -32.60 -19.94 23.91
C LYS A 246 -33.00 -18.54 23.45
N ILE A 247 -32.08 -17.60 23.51
CA ILE A 247 -32.31 -16.24 23.03
C ILE A 247 -32.25 -16.22 21.51
N THR A 248 -33.31 -15.70 20.91
CA THR A 248 -33.48 -15.59 19.47
C THR A 248 -33.57 -14.13 19.01
N ASP A 249 -34.08 -13.25 19.87
CA ASP A 249 -34.23 -11.83 19.59
C ASP A 249 -32.91 -11.07 19.76
N VAL A 250 -32.72 -10.04 18.94
CA VAL A 250 -31.49 -9.24 18.92
C VAL A 250 -31.44 -8.26 20.09
N GLY A 251 -32.57 -7.67 20.49
CA GLY A 251 -32.62 -6.77 21.63
C GLY A 251 -32.22 -7.48 22.91
N GLU A 252 -32.78 -8.66 23.15
CA GLU A 252 -32.40 -9.51 24.29
C GLU A 252 -30.92 -9.89 24.26
N ALA A 253 -30.42 -10.30 23.09
CA ALA A 253 -29.03 -10.73 22.94
C ALA A 253 -28.04 -9.57 23.13
N PHE A 254 -28.39 -8.37 22.69
CA PHE A 254 -27.55 -7.19 22.82
C PHE A 254 -27.33 -6.81 24.29
N VAL A 255 -28.39 -6.82 25.11
CA VAL A 255 -28.29 -6.52 26.55
C VAL A 255 -27.30 -7.46 27.24
N LEU A 256 -27.39 -8.77 26.96
CA LEU A 256 -26.48 -9.77 27.52
C LEU A 256 -25.07 -9.70 26.95
N PHE A 257 -24.93 -9.30 25.69
CA PHE A 257 -23.63 -9.08 25.08
C PHE A 257 -22.89 -7.92 25.78
N THR A 258 -23.58 -6.79 26.01
CA THR A 258 -23.02 -5.60 26.68
C THR A 258 -22.75 -5.80 28.17
N ALA A 259 -23.39 -6.78 28.80
CA ALA A 259 -23.13 -7.09 30.21
C ALA A 259 -21.68 -7.58 30.39
N GLU A 260 -21.05 -7.11 31.46
CA GLU A 260 -19.73 -7.58 31.88
C GLU A 260 -19.74 -9.09 32.15
N ASN A 261 -18.56 -9.72 32.11
CA ASN A 261 -18.39 -11.16 32.27
C ASN A 261 -18.53 -11.64 33.74
N ASN A 262 -19.37 -10.97 34.52
CA ASN A 262 -19.63 -11.24 35.93
C ASN A 262 -21.01 -11.89 36.10
N ILE A 263 -21.15 -12.73 37.13
CA ILE A 263 -22.42 -13.40 37.45
C ILE A 263 -23.51 -12.36 37.79
N ASP A 264 -23.16 -11.33 38.57
CA ASP A 264 -24.10 -10.29 39.01
C ASP A 264 -24.61 -9.44 37.83
N SER A 265 -23.70 -8.97 36.97
CA SER A 265 -24.05 -8.18 35.78
C SER A 265 -24.97 -8.96 34.83
N ILE A 266 -24.80 -10.28 34.72
CA ILE A 266 -25.66 -11.13 33.90
C ILE A 266 -27.03 -11.36 34.55
N ASN A 267 -27.09 -11.50 35.88
CA ASN A 267 -28.36 -11.56 36.60
C ASN A 267 -29.19 -10.28 36.40
N ASP A 268 -28.53 -9.11 36.38
CA ASP A 268 -29.20 -7.84 36.08
C ASP A 268 -29.64 -7.76 34.61
N ALA A 269 -28.79 -8.20 33.68
CA ALA A 269 -29.18 -8.34 32.27
C ALA A 269 -30.40 -9.25 32.09
N ILE A 270 -30.50 -10.36 32.84
CA ILE A 270 -31.66 -11.25 32.82
C ILE A 270 -32.94 -10.56 33.30
N LYS A 271 -32.87 -9.72 34.34
CA LYS A 271 -34.03 -8.94 34.79
C LYS A 271 -34.52 -8.02 33.66
N ILE A 272 -33.61 -7.32 32.99
CA ILE A 272 -33.92 -6.45 31.85
C ILE A 272 -34.55 -7.25 30.72
N VAL A 273 -34.02 -8.44 30.40
CA VAL A 273 -34.60 -9.30 29.36
C VAL A 273 -36.02 -9.77 29.75
N LYS A 274 -36.27 -10.12 31.02
CA LYS A 274 -37.62 -10.45 31.50
C LYS A 274 -38.58 -9.26 31.32
N GLU A 275 -38.13 -8.04 31.60
CA GLU A 275 -38.93 -6.83 31.38
C GLU A 275 -39.22 -6.57 29.89
N LEU A 276 -38.25 -6.80 29.01
CA LEU A 276 -38.44 -6.68 27.55
C LEU A 276 -39.49 -7.66 27.03
N ARG A 277 -39.50 -8.89 27.56
CA ARG A 277 -40.52 -9.91 27.22
C ARG A 277 -41.90 -9.53 27.71
N ILE A 278 -42.03 -8.99 28.92
CA ILE A 278 -43.31 -8.50 29.46
C ILE A 278 -43.86 -7.37 28.59
N ASN A 279 -43.00 -6.52 28.05
CA ASN A 279 -43.37 -5.40 27.19
C ASN A 279 -43.61 -5.80 25.72
N GLU A 280 -43.45 -7.08 25.35
CA GLU A 280 -43.58 -7.63 23.99
C GLU A 280 -42.75 -6.87 22.92
N LYS A 281 -41.67 -6.21 23.32
CA LYS A 281 -40.76 -5.50 22.41
C LYS A 281 -39.86 -6.51 21.72
N THR A 282 -40.36 -7.14 20.66
CA THR A 282 -39.58 -8.04 19.81
C THR A 282 -39.09 -7.31 18.56
N VAL A 283 -37.85 -7.56 18.14
CA VAL A 283 -37.28 -6.96 16.95
C VAL A 283 -37.53 -7.87 15.75
N SER A 284 -38.15 -7.33 14.70
CA SER A 284 -38.34 -8.04 13.45
C SER A 284 -37.00 -8.30 12.76
N ARG A 285 -36.87 -9.44 12.09
CA ARG A 285 -35.65 -9.84 11.35
C ARG A 285 -35.17 -8.78 10.35
N TYR A 286 -36.09 -8.02 9.78
CA TYR A 286 -35.75 -6.95 8.81
C TYR A 286 -35.11 -5.75 9.49
N ASP A 287 -35.51 -5.44 10.71
CA ASP A 287 -35.10 -4.24 11.44
C ASP A 287 -33.88 -4.48 12.35
N GLU A 288 -33.46 -5.74 12.52
CA GLU A 288 -32.32 -6.15 13.37
C GLU A 288 -31.07 -5.28 13.15
N LEU A 289 -30.66 -5.08 11.89
CA LEU A 289 -29.45 -4.32 11.57
C LEU A 289 -29.58 -2.86 12.00
N GLN A 290 -30.73 -2.24 11.72
CA GLN A 290 -30.99 -0.85 12.06
C GLN A 290 -31.08 -0.66 13.59
N THR A 291 -31.71 -1.59 14.29
CA THR A 291 -31.80 -1.54 15.76
C THR A 291 -30.43 -1.66 16.42
N VAL A 292 -29.58 -2.59 15.96
CA VAL A 292 -28.21 -2.76 16.47
C VAL A 292 -27.36 -1.52 16.19
N GLN A 293 -27.51 -0.95 15.00
CA GLN A 293 -26.84 0.30 14.66
C GLN A 293 -27.24 1.45 15.59
N ASN A 294 -28.54 1.58 15.88
CA ASN A 294 -29.03 2.59 16.82
C ASN A 294 -28.48 2.35 18.24
N TYR A 295 -28.41 1.09 18.69
CA TYR A 295 -27.87 0.78 20.02
C TYR A 295 -26.37 1.05 20.13
N ILE A 296 -25.60 0.67 19.12
CA ILE A 296 -24.17 0.96 19.06
C ILE A 296 -23.94 2.47 19.06
N GLN A 297 -24.71 3.22 18.27
CA GLN A 297 -24.61 4.68 18.23
C GLN A 297 -24.94 5.31 19.60
N GLN A 298 -25.94 4.79 20.31
CA GLN A 298 -26.25 5.24 21.67
C GLN A 298 -25.11 4.95 22.65
N LEU A 299 -24.42 3.80 22.52
CA LEU A 299 -23.25 3.49 23.33
C LEU A 299 -22.08 4.42 23.03
N THR A 300 -21.81 4.70 21.76
CA THR A 300 -20.73 5.64 21.37
C THR A 300 -21.04 7.06 21.85
N ASP A 301 -22.29 7.51 21.75
CA ASP A 301 -22.70 8.82 22.25
C ASP A 301 -22.58 8.88 23.78
N ALA A 302 -22.90 7.79 24.49
CA ALA A 302 -22.76 7.70 25.94
C ALA A 302 -21.29 7.75 26.39
N SER A 303 -20.38 7.06 25.69
CA SER A 303 -18.95 7.08 26.01
C SER A 303 -18.33 8.47 25.78
N VAL A 304 -18.67 9.13 24.67
CA VAL A 304 -18.19 10.49 24.37
C VAL A 304 -18.65 11.50 25.44
N ASN A 305 -19.90 11.40 25.88
CA ASN A 305 -20.43 12.28 26.94
C ASN A 305 -19.73 12.03 28.29
N GLN A 306 -19.38 10.78 28.61
CA GLN A 306 -18.63 10.46 29.83
C GLN A 306 -17.22 11.07 29.79
N GLU A 307 -16.51 10.99 28.68
CA GLU A 307 -15.18 11.59 28.51
C GLU A 307 -15.22 13.13 28.64
N GLN A 308 -16.25 13.79 28.09
CA GLN A 308 -16.40 15.24 28.19
C GLN A 308 -16.80 15.72 29.60
N SER A 309 -17.40 14.85 30.40
CA SER A 309 -17.88 15.17 31.75
C SER A 309 -16.84 14.95 32.86
N GLN A 310 -15.69 14.32 32.57
CA GLN A 310 -14.58 14.28 33.51
C GLN A 310 -13.85 15.64 33.51
N PRO A 311 -13.91 16.43 34.61
CA PRO A 311 -13.13 17.66 34.69
C PRO A 311 -11.63 17.32 34.67
N GLN A 312 -10.87 18.07 33.85
CA GLN A 312 -9.40 18.05 33.85
C GLN A 312 -8.81 18.33 35.23
#